data_AF-A0A3B4ZEP0-F1
#
_entry.id   AF-A0A3B4ZEP0-F1
#
_cell.length_a   1.000
_cell.length_b   1.000
_cell.length_c   1.000
_cell.angle_alpha   90.00
_cell.angle_beta   90.00
_cell.angle_gamma   90.00
#
_symmetry.space_group_name_H-M   'P 1'
#
loop_
_entity.id
_entity.type
_entity.pdbx_description
1 polymer ?
#
loop_
_entity_poly.entity_id
_entity_poly.type
_entity_poly.pdbx_seq_one_letter_code
_entity_poly.pdbx_strand_id
1 'polypeptide(L)'
;MALNLTSRLLTHRLKSCQVAFSSVSSSGRLSVQHDRDNRRFTVTPGSGAEAHECAVLHYRFTGTKEVDLMSTFVPETFRGQGVAALLSQAAMDFVIEENLKAHISCWYIKKYIEENPQQQYKDLVIT
;
A
#
# COMPACT_ATOMS: atom_id res chain seq x y z
N MET A 1 0.69 43.99 41.91
CA MET A 1 1.13 44.12 40.51
C MET A 1 0.31 43.14 39.67
N ALA A 2 -0.30 43.66 38.61
CA ALA A 2 -1.42 43.07 37.89
C ALA A 2 -1.04 41.96 36.89
N LEU A 3 -2.10 41.26 36.46
CA LEU A 3 -2.18 40.08 35.60
C LEU A 3 -1.95 40.37 34.11
N ASN A 4 -1.55 39.34 33.33
CA ASN A 4 -2.17 38.84 32.08
C ASN A 4 -1.25 38.54 30.87
N LEU A 5 -1.49 37.34 30.31
CA LEU A 5 -1.42 36.79 28.94
C LEU A 5 -0.66 37.54 27.82
N THR A 6 0.09 36.77 27.01
CA THR A 6 -0.05 36.53 25.53
C THR A 6 1.21 35.76 25.03
N SER A 7 1.11 34.51 24.59
CA SER A 7 0.81 34.01 23.24
C SER A 7 1.85 34.35 22.15
N ARG A 8 2.17 33.32 21.33
CA ARG A 8 3.00 33.26 20.09
C ARG A 8 4.48 32.91 20.37
N LEU A 9 5.05 31.82 19.84
CA LEU A 9 4.99 31.33 18.47
C LEU A 9 5.02 29.80 18.40
N LEU A 10 3.99 29.23 17.78
CA LEU A 10 4.00 27.88 17.24
C LEU A 10 4.85 27.87 15.97
N THR A 11 5.99 27.20 15.98
CA THR A 11 6.65 26.76 14.75
C THR A 11 6.21 25.32 14.47
N HIS A 12 5.05 25.19 13.81
CA HIS A 12 4.66 23.92 13.17
C HIS A 12 5.68 23.58 12.07
N ARG A 13 6.61 22.67 12.38
CA ARG A 13 7.27 21.85 11.36
C ARG A 13 6.43 20.57 11.21
N LEU A 14 5.40 20.63 10.35
CA LEU A 14 4.81 19.42 9.79
C LEU A 14 5.87 18.78 8.87
N LYS A 15 6.73 17.96 9.46
CA LYS A 15 7.55 17.01 8.71
C LYS A 15 6.71 15.74 8.64
N SER A 16 5.89 15.65 7.59
CA SER A 16 5.29 14.38 7.18
C SER A 16 6.44 13.45 6.81
N CYS A 17 6.84 12.60 7.75
CA CYS A 17 7.73 11.49 7.48
C CYS A 17 6.82 10.35 7.01
N GLN A 18 6.79 10.16 5.69
CA GLN A 18 6.18 9.00 5.06
C GLN A 18 6.74 7.74 5.75
N VAL A 19 5.89 7.06 6.51
CA VAL A 19 6.20 5.75 7.07
C VAL A 19 6.14 4.78 5.90
N ALA A 20 7.30 4.47 5.31
CA ALA A 20 7.40 3.41 4.32
C ALA A 20 7.15 2.08 5.03
N PHE A 21 5.91 1.59 4.98
CA PHE A 21 5.56 0.28 5.51
C PHE A 21 6.11 -0.80 4.58
N SER A 22 6.96 -1.66 5.15
CA SER A 22 7.53 -2.81 4.47
C SER A 22 6.93 -4.07 5.05
N SER A 23 5.99 -4.69 4.33
CA SER A 23 5.56 -6.06 4.64
C SER A 23 6.62 -7.03 4.10
N VAL A 24 7.16 -7.86 4.99
CA VAL A 24 8.25 -8.81 4.69
C VAL A 24 7.66 -10.21 4.63
N SER A 25 8.03 -10.99 3.61
CA SER A 25 7.66 -12.41 3.51
C SER A 25 8.36 -13.27 4.58
N SER A 26 7.74 -14.38 5.00
CA SER A 26 8.27 -15.36 5.97
C SER A 26 9.65 -15.95 5.62
N SER A 27 10.15 -15.75 4.39
CA SER A 27 11.50 -16.13 3.96
C SER A 27 12.52 -14.99 3.94
N GLY A 28 12.17 -13.78 4.42
CA GLY A 28 13.09 -12.67 4.66
C GLY A 28 13.74 -12.01 3.43
N ARG A 29 13.42 -12.45 2.20
CA ARG A 29 14.10 -11.99 0.97
C ARG A 29 13.30 -11.02 0.10
N LEU A 30 12.01 -10.86 0.35
CA LEU A 30 11.12 -10.03 -0.46
C LEU A 30 10.38 -9.05 0.44
N SER A 31 10.45 -7.77 0.09
CA SER A 31 9.81 -6.66 0.79
C SER A 31 8.97 -5.86 -0.20
N VAL A 32 7.75 -5.50 0.21
CA VAL A 32 6.93 -4.55 -0.54
C VAL A 32 7.34 -3.13 -0.20
N GLN A 33 7.57 -2.31 -1.22
CA GLN A 33 7.71 -0.87 -1.11
C GLN A 33 6.42 -0.19 -1.60
N HIS A 34 5.83 0.65 -0.77
CA HIS A 34 4.71 1.52 -1.15
C HIS A 34 5.20 2.89 -1.64
N ASP A 35 5.06 3.14 -2.93
CA ASP A 35 5.38 4.40 -3.60
C ASP A 35 4.07 5.18 -3.79
N ARG A 36 3.73 6.02 -2.80
CA ARG A 36 2.47 6.77 -2.76
C ARG A 36 2.36 7.81 -3.87
N ASP A 37 3.47 8.43 -4.26
CA ASP A 37 3.50 9.47 -5.28
C ASP A 37 3.16 8.90 -6.66
N ASN A 38 3.69 7.71 -6.96
CA ASN A 38 3.37 6.97 -8.19
C ASN A 38 2.19 6.01 -8.03
N ARG A 39 1.55 5.99 -6.85
CA ARG A 39 0.39 5.15 -6.52
C ARG A 39 0.59 3.70 -6.90
N ARG A 40 1.66 3.12 -6.38
CA ARG A 40 2.02 1.73 -6.65
C ARG A 40 2.68 1.05 -5.47
N PHE A 41 2.55 -0.26 -5.43
CA PHE A 41 3.29 -1.16 -4.55
C PHE A 41 4.26 -1.94 -5.43
N THR A 42 5.50 -2.10 -4.98
CA THR A 42 6.54 -2.79 -5.76
C THR A 42 7.30 -3.79 -4.91
N VAL A 43 7.76 -4.87 -5.54
CA VAL A 43 8.74 -5.80 -4.97
C VAL A 43 9.92 -5.86 -5.92
N THR A 44 11.11 -5.60 -5.38
CA THR A 44 12.38 -5.67 -6.10
C THR A 44 13.18 -6.89 -5.64
N PRO A 45 14.05 -7.46 -6.48
CA PRO A 45 14.94 -8.53 -6.07
C PRO A 45 15.98 -7.98 -5.08
N GLY A 46 16.28 -8.73 -4.03
CA GLY A 46 17.34 -8.37 -3.09
C GLY A 46 18.72 -8.46 -3.75
N SER A 47 19.40 -7.31 -3.88
CA SER A 47 20.81 -7.08 -4.26
C SER A 47 21.09 -6.61 -5.71
N GLY A 48 21.24 -5.30 -5.87
CA GLY A 48 22.47 -4.69 -6.39
C GLY A 48 22.75 -4.64 -7.89
N ALA A 49 21.97 -5.28 -8.76
CA ALA A 49 22.09 -5.12 -10.22
C ALA A 49 20.81 -4.51 -10.76
N GLU A 50 20.94 -3.63 -11.76
CA GLU A 50 19.86 -2.87 -12.43
C GLU A 50 18.59 -3.73 -12.59
N ALA A 51 17.68 -3.61 -11.62
CA ALA A 51 16.49 -4.44 -11.55
C ALA A 51 15.44 -3.80 -12.47
N HIS A 52 15.59 -4.03 -13.77
CA HIS A 52 14.57 -3.66 -14.76
C HIS A 52 13.28 -4.48 -14.57
N GLU A 53 13.32 -5.54 -13.76
CA GLU A 53 12.18 -6.39 -13.46
C GLU A 53 11.75 -6.19 -12.00
N CYS A 54 10.62 -5.49 -11.82
CA CYS A 54 9.95 -5.34 -10.53
C CYS A 54 8.53 -5.90 -10.66
N ALA A 55 8.07 -6.61 -9.64
CA ALA A 55 6.63 -6.85 -9.52
C ALA A 55 5.95 -5.57 -9.04
N VAL A 56 4.77 -5.27 -9.58
CA VAL A 56 4.07 -4.01 -9.31
C VAL A 56 2.56 -4.21 -9.20
N LEU A 57 1.95 -3.48 -8.27
CA LEU A 57 0.50 -3.28 -8.18
C LEU A 57 0.21 -1.79 -8.27
N HIS A 58 -0.72 -1.40 -9.15
CA HIS A 58 -1.14 -0.01 -9.33
C HIS A 58 -2.52 0.24 -8.75
N TYR A 59 -2.70 1.45 -8.20
CA TYR A 59 -3.99 1.95 -7.77
C TYR A 59 -4.17 3.42 -8.19
N ARG A 60 -5.40 3.90 -8.05
CA ARG A 60 -5.73 5.33 -8.16
C ARG A 60 -6.73 5.73 -7.10
N PHE A 61 -6.79 7.01 -6.77
CA PHE A 61 -7.91 7.57 -6.04
C PHE A 61 -9.07 7.82 -7.00
N THR A 62 -10.28 7.41 -6.62
CA THR A 62 -11.53 7.68 -7.33
C THR A 62 -12.39 8.72 -6.61
N GLY A 63 -12.02 9.05 -5.37
CA GLY A 63 -12.66 10.08 -4.55
C GLY A 63 -11.80 10.41 -3.32
N THR A 64 -12.32 11.25 -2.42
CA THR A 64 -11.58 11.73 -1.23
C THR A 64 -11.16 10.61 -0.27
N LYS A 65 -11.93 9.52 -0.19
CA LYS A 65 -11.63 8.34 0.64
C LYS A 65 -11.88 7.03 -0.11
N GLU A 66 -11.67 7.08 -1.43
CA GLU A 66 -11.98 5.96 -2.30
C GLU A 66 -10.82 5.71 -3.26
N VAL A 67 -10.49 4.43 -3.41
CA VAL A 67 -9.45 3.97 -4.33
C VAL A 67 -9.97 2.87 -5.23
N ASP A 68 -9.31 2.70 -6.36
CA ASP A 68 -9.49 1.58 -7.27
C ASP A 68 -8.16 0.82 -7.38
N LEU A 69 -8.15 -0.44 -6.96
CA LEU A 69 -7.00 -1.34 -7.07
C LEU A 69 -7.02 -2.00 -8.46
N MET A 70 -6.19 -1.51 -9.37
CA MET A 70 -6.42 -1.66 -10.82
C MET A 70 -5.74 -2.88 -11.43
N SER A 71 -4.46 -3.08 -11.14
CA SER A 71 -3.67 -4.09 -11.86
C SER A 71 -2.49 -4.58 -11.03
N THR A 72 -2.18 -5.86 -11.17
CA THR A 72 -0.99 -6.49 -10.62
C THR A 72 -0.19 -7.12 -11.77
N PHE A 73 1.11 -6.86 -11.82
CA PHE A 73 2.04 -7.48 -12.75
C PHE A 73 3.19 -8.12 -11.98
N VAL A 74 3.48 -9.38 -12.28
CA VAL A 74 4.58 -10.14 -11.67
C VAL A 74 5.45 -10.71 -12.80
N PRO A 75 6.69 -10.22 -12.95
CA PRO A 75 7.66 -10.79 -13.88
C PRO A 75 7.86 -12.29 -13.65
N GLU A 76 8.27 -13.01 -14.69
CA GLU A 76 8.44 -14.46 -14.63
C GLU A 76 9.42 -14.90 -13.54
N THR A 77 10.47 -14.12 -13.33
CA THR A 77 11.49 -14.27 -12.28
C THR A 77 10.93 -14.30 -10.86
N PHE A 78 9.72 -13.75 -10.63
CA PHE A 78 9.03 -13.72 -9.33
C PHE A 78 7.87 -14.71 -9.21
N ARG A 79 7.51 -15.42 -10.30
CA ARG A 79 6.37 -16.35 -10.27
C ARG A 79 6.67 -17.54 -9.36
N GLY A 80 5.61 -18.13 -8.81
CA GLY A 80 5.71 -19.25 -7.86
C GLY A 80 6.17 -18.87 -6.45
N GLN A 81 6.53 -17.61 -6.19
CA GLN A 81 7.05 -17.15 -4.89
C GLN A 81 6.02 -16.39 -4.04
N GLY A 82 4.75 -16.37 -4.44
CA GLY A 82 3.68 -15.66 -3.70
C GLY A 82 3.72 -14.13 -3.81
N VAL A 83 4.51 -13.55 -4.71
CA VAL A 83 4.70 -12.09 -4.83
C VAL A 83 3.39 -11.34 -5.12
N ALA A 84 2.52 -11.90 -5.96
CA ALA A 84 1.23 -11.29 -6.25
C ALA A 84 0.34 -11.20 -5.00
N ALA A 85 0.34 -12.24 -4.16
CA ALA A 85 -0.40 -12.25 -2.89
C ALA A 85 0.19 -11.25 -1.89
N LEU A 86 1.53 -11.14 -1.83
CA LEU A 86 2.22 -10.14 -1.00
C LEU A 86 1.85 -8.71 -1.38
N LEU A 87 1.81 -8.41 -2.68
CA LEU A 87 1.37 -7.11 -3.19
C LEU A 87 -0.11 -6.84 -2.87
N SER A 88 -0.99 -7.82 -3.09
CA SER A 88 -2.42 -7.70 -2.77
C SER A 88 -2.64 -7.45 -1.28
N GLN A 89 -1.92 -8.16 -0.41
CA GLN A 89 -1.99 -7.95 1.03
C GLN A 89 -1.60 -6.53 1.40
N ALA A 90 -0.43 -6.06 0.95
CA ALA A 90 0.03 -4.70 1.22
C ALA A 90 -0.94 -3.61 0.73
N ALA A 91 -1.58 -3.83 -0.42
CA ALA A 91 -2.58 -2.91 -0.94
C ALA A 91 -3.86 -2.88 -0.08
N MET A 92 -4.32 -4.03 0.41
CA MET A 92 -5.49 -4.10 1.29
C MET A 92 -5.19 -3.57 2.70
N ASP A 93 -3.99 -3.83 3.23
CA ASP A 93 -3.53 -3.25 4.50
C ASP A 93 -3.55 -1.72 4.43
N PHE A 94 -3.03 -1.14 3.34
CA PHE A 94 -3.12 0.30 3.09
C PHE A 94 -4.57 0.83 3.09
N VAL A 95 -5.50 0.10 2.47
CA VAL A 95 -6.94 0.47 2.46
C VAL A 95 -7.51 0.48 3.88
N ILE A 96 -7.14 -0.49 4.72
CA ILE A 96 -7.57 -0.56 6.12
C ILE A 96 -6.95 0.57 6.95
N GLU A 97 -5.63 0.72 6.89
CA GLU A 97 -4.87 1.67 7.71
C GLU A 97 -5.31 3.12 7.47
N GLU A 98 -5.58 3.48 6.22
CA GLU A 98 -6.03 4.82 5.84
C GLU A 98 -7.56 4.98 5.90
N ASN A 99 -8.28 3.92 6.28
CA ASN A 99 -9.74 3.86 6.37
C ASN A 99 -10.41 4.32 5.06
N LEU A 100 -10.00 3.68 3.96
CA LEU A 100 -10.48 3.93 2.61
C LEU A 100 -11.56 2.91 2.21
N LYS A 101 -12.41 3.29 1.27
CA LYS A 101 -13.22 2.33 0.49
C LYS A 101 -12.49 1.96 -0.79
N ALA A 102 -12.63 0.71 -1.23
CA ALA A 102 -11.91 0.19 -2.38
C ALA A 102 -12.84 -0.42 -3.42
N HIS A 103 -12.81 0.10 -4.64
CA HIS A 103 -13.19 -0.66 -5.81
C HIS A 103 -12.04 -1.58 -6.21
N ILE A 104 -12.36 -2.80 -6.65
CA ILE A 104 -11.35 -3.77 -7.07
C ILE A 104 -11.53 -4.03 -8.56
N SER A 105 -10.80 -3.34 -9.43
CA SER A 105 -10.82 -3.63 -10.87
C SER A 105 -9.93 -4.82 -11.23
N CYS A 106 -8.86 -5.06 -10.47
CA CYS A 106 -7.96 -6.18 -10.72
C CYS A 106 -8.60 -7.53 -10.39
N TRP A 107 -8.72 -8.40 -11.40
CA TRP A 107 -9.25 -9.77 -11.22
C TRP A 107 -8.46 -10.58 -10.18
N TYR A 108 -7.14 -10.42 -10.12
CA TYR A 108 -6.30 -11.19 -9.20
C TYR A 108 -6.53 -10.76 -7.76
N ILE A 109 -6.73 -9.46 -7.51
CA ILE A 109 -7.01 -8.95 -6.16
C ILE A 109 -8.40 -9.42 -5.69
N LYS A 110 -9.39 -9.44 -6.59
CA LYS A 110 -10.70 -10.07 -6.28
C LYS A 110 -10.53 -11.51 -5.84
N LYS A 111 -9.82 -12.31 -6.65
CA LYS A 111 -9.50 -13.70 -6.33
C LYS A 111 -8.77 -13.84 -5.00
N TYR A 112 -7.78 -12.99 -4.74
CA TYR A 112 -7.03 -12.99 -3.48
C TYR A 112 -7.95 -12.77 -2.26
N ILE A 113 -8.88 -11.82 -2.34
CA ILE A 113 -9.85 -11.53 -1.26
C ILE A 113 -10.81 -12.71 -1.06
N GLU A 114 -11.26 -13.34 -2.15
CA GLU A 114 -12.12 -14.52 -2.10
C GLU A 114 -11.42 -15.72 -1.44
N GLU A 115 -10.14 -15.93 -1.74
CA GLU A 115 -9.31 -17.00 -1.17
C GLU A 115 -8.82 -16.69 0.26
N ASN A 116 -8.83 -15.41 0.67
CA ASN A 116 -8.40 -14.93 1.98
C ASN A 116 -9.49 -14.06 2.63
N PRO A 117 -10.65 -14.64 2.98
CA PRO A 117 -11.78 -13.87 3.45
C PRO A 117 -11.51 -13.29 4.85
N GLN A 118 -11.30 -11.99 4.93
CA GLN A 118 -11.27 -11.25 6.19
C GLN A 118 -12.50 -10.35 6.29
N GLN A 119 -13.08 -10.25 7.49
CA GLN A 119 -14.28 -9.44 7.70
C GLN A 119 -14.03 -7.97 7.34
N GLN A 120 -12.85 -7.45 7.69
CA GLN A 120 -12.45 -6.07 7.43
C GLN A 120 -12.40 -5.74 5.93
N TYR A 121 -12.00 -6.68 5.07
CA TYR A 121 -12.01 -6.47 3.62
C TYR A 121 -13.44 -6.27 3.09
N LYS A 122 -14.39 -7.06 3.58
CA LYS A 122 -15.79 -7.00 3.14
C LYS A 122 -16.43 -5.65 3.43
N ASP A 123 -16.08 -5.03 4.55
CA ASP A 123 -16.66 -3.76 4.97
C ASP A 123 -16.08 -2.57 4.18
N LEU A 124 -14.89 -2.73 3.58
CA LEU A 124 -14.18 -1.68 2.85
C LEU A 124 -14.29 -1.80 1.33
N VAL A 125 -14.53 -3.01 0.80
CA VAL A 125 -14.74 -3.22 -0.63
C VAL A 125 -16.12 -2.73 -1.05
N ILE A 126 -16.15 -1.85 -2.04
CA ILE A 126 -17.35 -1.29 -2.64
C ILE A 126 -17.50 -1.80 -4.08
N THR A 127 -18.73 -2.15 -4.45
CA THR A 127 -19.08 -2.71 -5.77
C THR A 127 -19.29 -1.60 -6.79
#